data_AF-A0A366HFS9-F1
#
_entry.id   AF-A0A366HFS9-F1
#
_cell.length_a   1.000
_cell.length_b   1.000
_cell.length_c   1.000
_cell.angle_alpha   90.00
_cell.angle_beta   90.00
_cell.angle_gamma   90.00
#
_symmetry.space_group_name_H-M   'P 1'
#
loop_
_entity.id
_entity.type
_entity.pdbx_description
1 polymer ?
#
loop_
_entity_poly.entity_id
_entity_poly.type
_entity_poly.pdbx_seq_one_letter_code
_entity_poly.pdbx_strand_id
1 'polypeptide(L)' 'MSSTQKFLLAILPKSWAQGMEAESRAWMLKCPCGHAKSVWDWGGIRWKAAGNPKKYLRCTQCGEMTWHTCVKEAQPQRQG' A
#
# COMPACT_ATOMS: atom_id res chain seq x y z
N MET A 1 1.04 0.11 12.36
CA MET A 1 2.26 0.56 11.65
C MET A 1 3.32 -0.51 11.76
N SER A 2 3.78 -1.02 10.62
CA SER A 2 4.80 -2.07 10.55
C SER A 2 6.17 -1.52 10.98
N SER A 3 7.00 -2.37 11.58
CA SER A 3 8.36 -2.03 12.02
C SER A 3 9.22 -1.48 10.87
N THR A 4 9.00 -1.97 9.66
CA THR A 4 9.69 -1.50 8.44
C THR A 4 9.32 -0.05 8.09
N GLN A 5 8.06 0.35 8.32
CA GLN A 5 7.61 1.73 8.11
C GLN A 5 8.25 2.66 9.13
N LYS A 6 8.30 2.26 10.41
CA LYS A 6 8.93 3.06 11.46
C LYS A 6 10.41 3.32 11.19
N PHE A 7 11.14 2.30 10.72
CA PHE A 7 12.57 2.42 10.44
C PHE A 7 12.84 3.36 9.26
N LEU A 8 12.08 3.24 8.16
CA LEU A 8 12.22 4.13 7.00
C LEU A 8 11.82 5.57 7.32
N LEU A 9 10.74 5.78 8.08
CA LEU A 9 10.31 7.11 8.51
C LEU A 9 11.29 7.77 9.49
N ALA A 10 12.05 6.99 10.27
CA ALA A 10 13.02 7.53 11.24
C ALA A 10 14.29 8.06 10.57
N ILE A 11 14.66 7.53 9.40
CA ILE A 11 15.88 7.90 8.67
C ILE A 11 15.60 8.99 7.62
N LEU A 12 14.37 9.05 7.10
CA LEU A 12 14.00 9.96 6.02
C LEU A 12 13.50 11.33 6.53
N PRO A 13 13.70 12.41 5.76
CA PRO A 13 13.10 13.71 6.05
C PRO A 13 11.57 13.63 6.14
N LYS A 14 10.96 14.37 7.09
CA LYS A 14 9.50 14.36 7.32
C LYS A 14 8.67 14.62 6.05
N SER A 15 9.13 15.50 5.17
CA SER A 15 8.43 15.79 3.90
C SER A 15 8.42 14.59 2.94
N TRP A 16 9.50 13.81 2.90
CA TRP A 16 9.60 12.61 2.09
C TRP A 16 8.78 11.47 2.68
N ALA A 17 8.80 11.34 4.01
CA ALA A 17 7.94 10.44 4.77
C ALA A 17 6.45 10.65 4.45
N GLN A 18 5.98 11.90 4.42
CA GLN A 18 4.59 12.21 4.08
C GLN A 18 4.24 11.86 2.62
N GLY A 19 5.11 12.19 1.67
CA GLY A 19 4.90 11.82 0.26
C GLY A 19 4.91 10.31 0.03
N MET A 20 5.80 9.60 0.72
CA MET A 20 5.89 8.14 0.69
C MET A 20 4.65 7.47 1.28
N GLU A 21 4.16 7.98 2.41
CA GLU A 21 2.94 7.48 3.05
C GLU A 21 1.73 7.70 2.14
N ALA A 22 1.56 8.92 1.62
CA ALA A 22 0.47 9.27 0.71
C ALA A 22 0.46 8.40 -0.55
N GLU A 23 1.63 8.22 -1.18
CA GLU A 23 1.72 7.36 -2.37
C GLU A 23 1.50 5.89 -2.02
N SER A 24 2.08 5.38 -0.94
CA SER A 24 1.89 3.99 -0.50
C SER A 24 0.43 3.69 -0.16
N ARG A 25 -0.35 4.69 0.30
CA ARG A 25 -1.80 4.56 0.51
C ARG A 25 -2.60 4.49 -0.79
N ALA A 26 -2.13 5.13 -1.86
CA ALA A 26 -2.78 5.06 -3.18
C ALA A 26 -2.65 3.68 -3.84
N TRP A 27 -1.67 2.88 -3.43
CA TRP A 27 -1.53 1.50 -3.90
C TRP A 27 -2.47 0.58 -3.14
N MET A 28 -3.45 0.01 -3.83
CA MET A 28 -4.44 -0.91 -3.27
C MET A 28 -4.12 -2.34 -3.67
N LEU A 29 -4.01 -3.22 -2.67
CA LEU A 29 -3.92 -4.67 -2.82
C LEU A 29 -5.34 -5.24 -2.83
N LYS A 30 -5.79 -5.70 -4.00
CA LYS A 30 -7.11 -6.28 -4.21
C LYS A 30 -7.02 -7.80 -4.15
N CYS A 31 -7.68 -8.41 -3.18
CA CYS A 31 -7.86 -9.85 -3.04
C CYS A 31 -8.99 -10.32 -3.99
N PRO A 32 -8.92 -11.54 -4.55
CA PRO A 32 -10.02 -12.13 -5.31
C PRO A 32 -11.36 -12.19 -4.56
N CYS A 33 -11.35 -12.24 -3.22
CA CYS A 33 -12.58 -12.18 -2.41
C CYS A 33 -13.31 -10.83 -2.42
N GLY A 34 -12.77 -9.82 -3.10
CA GLY A 34 -13.31 -8.45 -3.15
C GLY A 34 -12.72 -7.51 -2.09
N HIS A 35 -11.96 -8.03 -1.11
CA HIS A 35 -11.27 -7.18 -0.14
C HIS A 35 -10.16 -6.37 -0.78
N ALA A 36 -10.17 -5.05 -0.58
CA ALA A 36 -9.10 -4.16 -1.04
C ALA A 36 -8.49 -3.43 0.17
N LYS A 37 -7.16 -3.43 0.26
CA LYS A 37 -6.45 -2.79 1.37
C LYS A 37 -5.19 -2.10 0.86
N SER A 38 -4.90 -0.91 1.35
CA SER A 38 -3.73 -0.19 0.88
C SER A 38 -2.42 -0.89 1.26
N VAL A 39 -1.38 -0.73 0.45
CA VAL A 39 -0.04 -1.25 0.72
C VAL A 39 0.47 -0.71 2.06
N TRP A 40 0.17 0.56 2.36
CA TRP A 40 0.51 1.18 3.64
C TRP A 40 -0.16 0.49 4.84
N ASP A 41 -1.46 0.20 4.76
CA ASP A 41 -2.18 -0.45 5.86
C ASP A 41 -1.75 -1.92 6.03
N TRP A 42 -1.27 -2.54 4.94
CA TRP A 42 -0.58 -3.81 4.96
C TRP A 42 0.81 -3.78 5.61
N GLY A 43 1.32 -2.59 5.94
CA GLY A 43 2.67 -2.43 6.50
C GLY A 43 3.78 -2.39 5.45
N GLY A 44 3.42 -2.32 4.17
CA GLY A 44 4.35 -2.16 3.06
C GLY A 44 4.58 -0.69 2.71
N ILE A 45 5.63 -0.46 1.92
CA ILE A 45 5.96 0.85 1.36
C ILE A 45 6.10 0.69 -0.15
N ARG A 46 5.51 1.62 -0.90
CA ARG A 46 5.61 1.69 -2.36
C ARG A 46 5.66 3.16 -2.79
N TRP A 47 6.88 3.64 -3.02
CA TRP A 47 7.18 5.02 -3.37
C TRP A 47 8.01 5.08 -4.65
N LYS A 48 7.66 5.99 -5.57
CA LYS A 48 8.21 6.14 -6.93
C LYS A 48 8.21 4.84 -7.73
N ALA A 49 7.34 3.89 -7.39
CA ALA A 49 7.23 2.61 -8.08
C ALA A 49 6.25 2.73 -9.25
N ALA A 50 6.48 1.94 -10.30
CA ALA A 50 5.58 1.80 -11.44
C ALA A 50 5.15 0.32 -11.61
N GLY A 51 4.12 0.11 -12.43
CA GLY A 51 3.58 -1.22 -12.77
C GLY A 51 2.60 -1.80 -11.75
N ASN A 52 1.94 -2.89 -12.12
CA ASN A 52 0.87 -3.54 -11.34
C ASN A 52 1.27 -4.97 -10.93
N PRO A 53 2.21 -5.14 -9.98
CA PRO A 53 2.63 -6.47 -9.56
C PRO A 53 1.53 -7.18 -8.78
N LYS A 54 1.54 -8.51 -8.84
CA LYS A 54 0.74 -9.34 -7.94
C LYS A 54 1.61 -9.77 -6.76
N LYS A 55 1.04 -9.77 -5.56
CA LYS A 55 1.70 -10.28 -4.36
C LYS A 55 0.92 -11.45 -3.81
N TYR A 56 1.61 -12.53 -3.49
CA TYR A 56 1.00 -13.66 -2.79
C TYR A 56 1.03 -13.38 -1.29
N LEU A 57 -0.15 -13.17 -0.71
CA LEU A 57 -0.29 -12.87 0.70
C LEU A 57 -1.60 -13.41 1.26
N ARG A 58 -1.64 -13.54 2.58
CA ARG A 58 -2.82 -13.99 3.30
C ARG A 58 -3.83 -12.84 3.37
N CYS A 59 -5.05 -13.03 2.91
CA CYS A 59 -6.08 -12.01 3.06
C CYS A 59 -6.51 -11.87 4.53
N THR A 60 -6.63 -10.64 5.03
CA THR A 60 -7.12 -10.37 6.39
C THR A 60 -8.63 -10.57 6.54
N GLN A 61 -9.38 -10.60 5.43
CA GLN A 61 -10.83 -10.82 5.44
C GLN A 61 -11.17 -12.31 5.28
N CYS A 62 -10.77 -12.95 4.16
CA CYS A 62 -11.11 -14.36 3.93
C CYS A 62 -10.14 -15.34 4.61
N GLY A 63 -8.98 -14.88 5.08
CA GLY A 63 -7.99 -15.72 5.75
C GLY A 63 -7.16 -16.61 4.81
N GLU A 64 -7.48 -16.64 3.50
CA GLU A 64 -6.82 -17.48 2.50
C GLU A 64 -5.56 -16.83 1.91
N MET A 65 -4.65 -17.68 1.44
CA MET A 65 -3.45 -17.26 0.73
C MET A 65 -3.80 -17.06 -0.76
N THR A 66 -3.79 -15.83 -1.24
CA THR A 66 -4.17 -15.55 -2.62
C THR A 66 -3.25 -14.53 -3.27
N TRP A 67 -3.29 -14.48 -4.60
CA TRP A 67 -2.57 -13.46 -5.38
C TRP A 67 -3.36 -12.15 -5.37
N HIS A 68 -2.92 -11.21 -4.54
CA HIS A 68 -3.49 -9.87 -4.50
C HIS A 68 -2.91 -9.04 -5.62
N THR A 69 -3.77 -8.39 -6.39
CA THR A 69 -3.35 -7.48 -7.45
C THR A 69 -3.07 -6.12 -6.85
N CYS A 70 -1.85 -5.61 -7.01
CA CYS A 70 -1.48 -4.28 -6.57
C CYS A 70 -1.73 -3.30 -7.71
N VAL A 71 -2.71 -2.43 -7.54
CA VAL A 71 -3.02 -1.36 -8.50
C VAL A 71 -2.86 -0.02 -7.81
N LYS A 72 -2.27 0.95 -8.51
CA LYS A 72 -2.30 2.34 -8.06
C LYS A 72 -3.71 2.85 -8.35
N GLU A 73 -4.52 2.94 -7.30
CA GLU A 73 -5.79 3.63 -7.43
C GLU A 73 -5.44 5.12 -7.47
N ALA A 74 -5.69 5.75 -8.62
CA ALA A 74 -5.63 7.20 -8.70
C ALA A 74 -6.64 7.71 -7.68
N GLN A 75 -6.15 8.23 -6.54
CA GLN A 75 -7.04 8.80 -5.54
C GLN A 75 -7.96 9.79 -6.26
N PRO A 76 -9.28 9.71 -6.08
CA PRO A 76 -10.16 10.72 -6.64
C PRO A 76 -9.70 12.05 -6.07
N GLN A 77 -9.19 12.89 -6.95
CA GLN A 77 -8.83 14.27 -6.68
C GLN A 77 -10.10 14.93 -6.11
N ARG A 78 -10.19 15.05 -4.79
CA ARG A 78 -11.20 15.89 -4.15
C ARG A 78 -10.89 17.32 -4.58
N GLN A 79 -11.62 17.76 -5.59
CA GLN A 79 -11.79 19.17 -5.92
C GLN A 79 -12.47 19.84 -4.72
N GLY A 80 -11.90 20.96 -4.27
CA GLY A 80 -12.42 21.83 -3.24
C GLY A 80 -11.63 23.11 -3.25
#